data_AF-A0A936E8T7-F1
#
_entry.id   AF-A0A936E8T7-F1
#
_cell.length_a   1.000
_cell.length_b   1.000
_cell.length_c   1.000
_cell.angle_alpha   90.00
_cell.angle_beta   90.00
_cell.angle_gamma   90.00
#
_symmetry.space_group_name_H-M   'P 1'
#
loop_
_entity.id
_entity.type
_entity.pdbx_description
1 polymer ?
#
loop_
_entity_poly.entity_id
_entity_poly.type
_entity_poly.pdbx_seq_one_letter_code
_entity_poly.pdbx_strand_id
1 'polypeptide(L)'
;MPNISLSQQVSDLRTMAGGITTRLDDLIEGGISAADAAVLNAFADKLDQINAEQEDLKAQLKSKTKELYDQIKEAKAKQSNVRMRIKLCTPQHNWVAFGIKAKQ
;
A
#
# COMPACT_ATOMS: atom_id res chain seq x y z
N MET A 1 17.03 -3.42 17.74
CA MET A 1 17.86 -2.50 16.94
C MET A 1 17.12 -1.17 16.85
N PRO A 2 17.80 -0.02 16.98
CA PRO A 2 17.14 1.27 16.77
C PRO A 2 16.55 1.30 15.35
N ASN A 3 15.26 1.62 15.25
CA ASN A 3 14.51 1.58 14.00
C ASN A 3 14.69 2.94 13.31
N ILE A 4 15.79 3.10 12.58
CA ILE A 4 16.14 4.34 11.87
C ILE A 4 15.09 4.60 10.79
N SER A 5 14.54 5.83 10.70
CA SER A 5 13.55 6.18 9.68
C SER A 5 14.14 6.10 8.27
N LEU A 6 13.31 5.86 7.25
CA LEU A 6 13.76 5.82 5.86
C LEU A 6 14.47 7.12 5.45
N SER A 7 13.90 8.28 5.83
CA SER A 7 14.49 9.59 5.56
C SER A 7 15.90 9.72 6.12
N GLN A 8 16.13 9.19 7.31
CA GLN A 8 17.46 9.20 7.94
C GLN A 8 18.40 8.26 7.19
N GLN A 9 17.97 7.05 6.81
CA GLN A 9 18.78 6.12 6.02
C GLN A 9 19.19 6.70 4.67
N VAL A 10 18.27 7.33 3.94
CA VAL A 10 18.55 8.00 2.65
C VAL A 10 19.53 9.17 2.86
N SER A 11 19.33 9.97 3.91
CA SER A 11 20.23 11.07 4.26
C SER A 11 21.64 10.58 4.58
N ASP A 12 21.76 9.48 5.33
CA ASP A 12 23.04 8.90 5.72
C ASP A 12 23.80 8.37 4.50
N LEU A 13 23.11 7.68 3.57
CA LEU A 13 23.68 7.20 2.31
C LEU A 13 24.23 8.36 1.46
N ARG A 14 23.45 9.43 1.30
CA ARG A 14 23.85 10.62 0.53
C ARG A 14 25.03 11.35 1.20
N THR A 15 25.01 11.44 2.52
CA THR A 15 26.11 12.06 3.30
C THR A 15 27.40 11.27 3.14
N MET A 16 27.32 9.94 3.20
CA MET A 16 28.46 9.05 3.00
C MET A 16 29.02 9.15 1.57
N ALA A 17 28.15 9.13 0.56
CA ALA A 17 28.56 9.29 -0.84
C ALA A 17 29.25 10.65 -1.10
N GLY A 18 28.72 11.72 -0.53
CA GLY A 18 29.34 13.05 -0.60
C GLY A 18 30.70 13.10 0.11
N GLY A 19 30.82 12.45 1.27
CA GLY A 19 32.06 12.30 2.00
C GLY A 19 33.14 11.56 1.21
N ILE A 20 32.79 10.43 0.59
CA ILE A 20 33.68 9.65 -0.29
C ILE A 20 34.16 10.51 -1.47
N THR A 21 33.24 11.23 -2.12
CA THR A 21 33.58 12.06 -3.28
C THR A 21 34.52 13.22 -2.91
N THR A 22 34.34 13.81 -1.73
CA THR A 22 35.11 14.98 -1.28
C THR A 22 36.51 14.60 -0.77
N ARG A 23 36.67 13.40 -0.21
CA ARG A 23 37.91 12.92 0.42
C ARG A 23 38.46 11.68 -0.25
N LEU A 24 38.28 11.58 -1.57
CA LEU A 24 38.61 10.36 -2.29
C LEU A 24 40.09 9.98 -2.12
N ASP A 25 40.99 10.96 -2.21
CA ASP A 25 42.45 10.74 -2.10
C ASP A 25 42.86 10.05 -0.79
N ASP A 26 42.19 10.38 0.33
CA ASP A 26 42.45 9.77 1.65
C ASP A 26 41.94 8.32 1.76
N LEU A 27 41.07 7.90 0.84
CA LEU A 27 40.33 6.65 0.90
C LEU A 27 40.76 5.61 -0.14
N ILE A 28 41.56 6.02 -1.13
CA ILE A 28 42.07 5.14 -2.20
C ILE A 28 42.87 3.97 -1.63
N GLU A 29 43.69 4.20 -0.59
CA GLU A 29 44.45 3.12 0.07
C GLU A 29 43.54 2.08 0.73
N GLY A 30 42.34 2.48 1.15
CA GLY A 30 41.30 1.60 1.68
C GLY A 30 40.51 0.86 0.60
N GLY A 31 40.83 1.04 -0.68
CA GLY A 31 40.11 0.44 -1.81
C GLY A 31 38.74 1.06 -2.09
N ILE A 32 38.42 2.21 -1.48
CA ILE A 32 37.18 2.94 -1.73
C ILE A 32 37.36 3.81 -2.96
N SER A 33 36.34 3.81 -3.81
CA SER A 33 36.35 4.47 -5.11
C SER A 33 35.16 5.42 -5.27
N ALA A 34 35.24 6.27 -6.29
CA ALA A 34 34.10 7.07 -6.72
C ALA A 34 32.89 6.22 -7.16
N ALA A 35 33.12 4.97 -7.58
CA ALA A 35 32.04 4.05 -7.93
C ALA A 35 31.20 3.67 -6.69
N ASP A 36 31.81 3.56 -5.51
CA ASP A 36 31.09 3.27 -4.27
C ASP A 36 30.15 4.42 -3.90
N ALA A 37 30.58 5.67 -4.06
CA ALA A 37 29.72 6.84 -3.89
C ALA A 37 28.55 6.85 -4.87
N ALA A 38 28.79 6.48 -6.14
CA ALA A 38 27.74 6.38 -7.15
C ALA A 38 26.71 5.30 -6.80
N VAL A 39 27.15 4.15 -6.31
CA VAL A 39 26.28 3.05 -5.86
C VAL A 39 25.42 3.49 -4.67
N LEU A 40 26.00 4.17 -3.68
CA LEU A 40 25.26 4.66 -2.52
C LEU A 40 24.18 5.68 -2.91
N ASN A 41 24.48 6.60 -3.83
CA ASN A 41 23.49 7.53 -4.36
C ASN A 41 22.38 6.80 -5.15
N ALA A 42 22.74 5.82 -5.98
CA ALA A 42 21.75 5.01 -6.70
C ALA A 42 20.81 4.26 -5.76
N PHE A 43 21.32 3.73 -4.64
CA PHE A 43 20.47 3.13 -3.61
C PHE A 43 19.56 4.15 -2.93
N ALA A 44 20.09 5.33 -2.58
CA ALA A 44 19.28 6.41 -2.00
C ALA A 44 18.11 6.81 -2.91
N ASP A 45 18.39 6.98 -4.21
CA ASP A 45 17.37 7.33 -5.20
C ASP A 45 16.34 6.21 -5.38
N LYS A 46 16.79 4.95 -5.38
CA LYS A 46 15.88 3.80 -5.48
C LYS A 46 14.96 3.69 -4.26
N LEU A 47 15.48 3.98 -3.07
CA LEU A 47 14.69 4.00 -1.84
C LEU A 47 13.62 5.10 -1.88
N ASP A 48 13.98 6.31 -2.30
CA ASP A 48 13.03 7.41 -2.49
C ASP A 48 11.93 7.04 -3.50
N GLN A 49 12.31 6.42 -4.63
CA GLN A 49 11.36 5.94 -5.64
C GLN A 49 10.38 4.91 -5.07
N ILE A 50 10.89 3.86 -4.42
CA ILE A 50 10.06 2.80 -3.85
C ILE A 50 9.10 3.36 -2.79
N ASN A 51 9.56 4.32 -1.98
CA ASN A 51 8.72 4.94 -0.96
C ASN A 51 7.59 5.78 -1.58
N ALA A 52 7.87 6.52 -2.64
CA ALA A 52 6.84 7.26 -3.37
C ALA A 52 5.78 6.32 -3.97
N GLU A 53 6.22 5.22 -4.60
CA GLU A 53 5.33 4.17 -5.13
C GLU A 53 4.49 3.54 -4.00
N GLN A 54 5.10 3.30 -2.83
CA GLN A 54 4.39 2.76 -1.67
C GLN A 54 3.27 3.69 -1.18
N GLU A 55 3.54 5.00 -1.05
CA GLU A 55 2.54 5.97 -0.61
C GLU A 55 1.39 6.11 -1.61
N ASP A 56 1.68 6.07 -2.92
CA ASP A 56 0.65 6.05 -3.95
C ASP A 56 -0.23 4.79 -3.86
N LEU A 57 0.38 3.60 -3.72
CA LEU A 57 -0.37 2.35 -3.53
C LEU A 57 -1.24 2.37 -2.27
N LYS A 58 -0.77 2.95 -1.17
CA LYS A 58 -1.58 3.14 0.05
C LYS A 58 -2.80 4.02 -0.22
N ALA A 59 -2.63 5.11 -0.97
CA ALA A 59 -3.72 6.00 -1.35
C ALA A 59 -4.74 5.28 -2.25
N GLN A 60 -4.28 4.54 -3.24
CA GLN A 60 -5.13 3.73 -4.13
C GLN A 60 -5.93 2.68 -3.35
N LEU A 61 -5.26 1.95 -2.45
CA LEU A 61 -5.91 0.95 -1.59
C LEU A 61 -7.03 1.60 -0.77
N LYS A 62 -6.75 2.72 -0.10
CA LYS A 62 -7.74 3.44 0.70
C LYS A 62 -8.96 3.86 -0.14
N SER A 63 -8.73 4.35 -1.36
CA SER A 63 -9.80 4.71 -2.29
C SER A 63 -10.66 3.49 -2.67
N LYS A 64 -10.03 2.39 -3.10
CA LYS A 64 -10.73 1.16 -3.51
C LYS A 64 -11.47 0.50 -2.36
N THR A 65 -10.91 0.53 -1.15
CA THR A 65 -11.59 0.06 0.06
C THR A 65 -12.86 0.86 0.33
N LYS A 66 -12.82 2.19 0.18
CA LYS A 66 -14.01 3.03 0.33
C LYS A 66 -15.08 2.69 -0.72
N GLU A 67 -14.68 2.60 -1.99
CA GLU A 67 -15.57 2.23 -3.11
C GLU A 67 -16.24 0.87 -2.85
N LEU A 68 -15.49 -0.13 -2.40
CA LEU A 68 -16.01 -1.45 -2.04
C LEU A 68 -17.04 -1.37 -0.91
N TYR A 69 -16.76 -0.61 0.16
CA TYR A 69 -17.70 -0.46 1.27
C TYR A 69 -19.00 0.21 0.85
N ASP A 70 -18.92 1.25 0.00
CA ASP A 70 -20.09 1.94 -0.52
C ASP A 70 -20.95 0.99 -1.38
N GLN A 71 -20.33 0.20 -2.25
CA GLN A 71 -21.01 -0.82 -3.06
C GLN A 71 -21.65 -1.92 -2.20
N ILE A 72 -20.96 -2.40 -1.17
CA ILE A 72 -21.53 -3.40 -0.24
C ILE A 72 -22.76 -2.84 0.47
N LYS A 73 -22.71 -1.57 0.91
CA LYS A 73 -23.84 -0.92 1.58
C LYS A 73 -25.04 -0.79 0.65
N GLU A 74 -24.82 -0.35 -0.58
CA GLU A 74 -25.86 -0.24 -1.60
C GLU A 74 -26.47 -1.61 -1.95
N ALA A 75 -25.62 -2.62 -2.16
CA ALA A 75 -26.05 -3.98 -2.45
C ALA A 75 -26.90 -4.54 -1.31
N LYS A 76 -26.51 -4.34 -0.04
CA LYS A 76 -27.30 -4.77 1.13
C LYS A 76 -28.66 -4.08 1.19
N ALA A 77 -28.72 -2.77 0.92
CA ALA A 77 -29.98 -2.02 0.91
C ALA A 77 -30.92 -2.54 -0.20
N LYS A 78 -30.41 -2.70 -1.42
CA LYS A 78 -31.16 -3.27 -2.56
C LYS A 78 -31.63 -4.70 -2.26
N GLN A 79 -30.74 -5.53 -1.74
CA GLN A 79 -31.05 -6.92 -1.39
C GLN A 79 -32.15 -6.99 -0.31
N SER A 80 -32.10 -6.13 0.71
CA SER A 80 -33.13 -6.05 1.75
C SER A 80 -34.50 -5.69 1.17
N ASN A 81 -34.54 -4.66 0.32
CA ASN A 81 -35.78 -4.22 -0.34
C ASN A 81 -36.35 -5.30 -1.28
N VAL A 82 -35.51 -5.94 -2.09
CA VAL A 82 -35.93 -7.06 -2.96
C VAL A 82 -36.43 -8.24 -2.13
N ARG A 83 -35.72 -8.60 -1.05
CA ARG A 83 -36.13 -9.67 -0.12
C ARG A 83 -37.50 -9.38 0.48
N MET A 84 -37.77 -8.13 0.89
CA MET A 84 -39.08 -7.74 1.41
C MET A 84 -40.18 -7.94 0.36
N ARG A 85 -39.97 -7.48 -0.87
CA ARG A 85 -40.94 -7.65 -1.98
C ARG A 85 -41.22 -9.12 -2.29
N ILE A 86 -40.18 -9.97 -2.33
CA ILE A 86 -40.37 -11.42 -2.52
C ILE A 86 -41.25 -12.02 -1.42
N LYS A 87 -41.04 -11.63 -0.16
CA LYS A 87 -41.85 -12.12 0.96
C LYS A 87 -43.33 -11.68 0.87
N LEU A 88 -43.60 -10.52 0.27
CA LEU A 88 -44.96 -10.03 0.06
C LEU A 88 -45.67 -10.73 -1.11
N CYS A 89 -44.92 -11.09 -2.17
CA CYS A 89 -45.49 -11.66 -3.38
C CYS A 89 -45.55 -13.20 -3.40
N THR A 90 -44.84 -13.87 -2.48
CA THR A 90 -44.62 -15.32 -2.56
C THR A 90 -44.88 -16.00 -1.21
N PRO A 91 -45.59 -17.14 -1.17
CA PRO A 91 -45.75 -17.95 0.05
C PRO A 91 -44.43 -18.39 0.67
N GLN A 92 -44.40 -18.51 2.02
CA GLN A 92 -43.18 -18.79 2.78
C GLN A 92 -42.42 -20.05 2.38
N HIS A 93 -43.12 -21.12 2.00
CA HIS A 93 -42.48 -22.38 1.58
C HIS A 93 -41.63 -22.24 0.31
N ASN A 94 -41.90 -21.22 -0.52
CA ASN A 94 -41.16 -20.95 -1.76
C ASN A 94 -40.00 -19.96 -1.58
N TRP A 95 -39.81 -19.38 -0.39
CA TRP A 95 -38.73 -18.40 -0.14
C TRP A 95 -37.33 -18.99 -0.31
N VAL A 96 -37.17 -20.30 -0.08
CA VAL A 96 -35.86 -20.97 -0.16
C VAL A 96 -35.27 -20.91 -1.57
N ALA A 97 -36.13 -20.90 -2.61
CA ALA A 97 -35.72 -20.77 -4.02
C ALA A 97 -35.02 -19.42 -4.31
N PHE A 98 -35.24 -18.41 -3.47
CA PHE A 98 -34.61 -17.09 -3.54
C PHE A 98 -33.45 -16.92 -2.56
N GLY A 99 -32.97 -18.01 -1.94
CA GLY A 99 -31.94 -17.95 -0.90
C GLY A 99 -32.41 -17.28 0.40
N ILE A 100 -33.72 -17.21 0.62
CA ILE A 100 -34.31 -16.64 1.84
C ILE A 100 -34.65 -17.80 2.78
N LYS A 101 -33.83 -17.99 3.82
CA LYS A 101 -34.16 -18.91 4.91
C LYS A 101 -35.36 -18.38 5.70
N ALA A 102 -36.37 -19.22 5.90
CA ALA A 102 -37.40 -18.97 6.89
C ALA A 102 -36.74 -18.93 8.28
N LYS A 103 -37.20 -18.04 9.18
CA LYS A 103 -36.84 -18.18 10.59
C LYS A 103 -37.44 -19.51 11.06
N GLN A 104 -36.59 -20.35 11.68
CA GLN A 104 -37.07 -21.42 12.55
C GLN A 104 -37.82 -20.81 13.72
#